data_AF-A0A6B1BCR4-F1
#
_entry.id   AF-A0A6B1BCR4-F1
#
_cell.length_a   1.000
_cell.length_b   1.000
_cell.length_c   1.000
_cell.angle_alpha   90.00
_cell.angle_beta   90.00
_cell.angle_gamma   90.00
#
_symmetry.space_group_name_H-M   'P 1'
#
loop_
_entity.id
_entity.type
_entity.pdbx_description
1 polymer ?
#
loop_
_entity_poly.entity_id
_entity_poly.type
_entity_poly.pdbx_seq_one_letter_code
_entity_poly.pdbx_strand_id
1 'polypeptide(L)'
;MNPVLLGAILVATCGIIPGALAAPAMLDMPASTEAPSHMTSTSQDAVLWSQTFHATIPHSDGTATHKLVFGCTDDALLYSLNLYVSEGSGEYTIRSDSVRLDGMALDHAGYLNQDEIRTDIVLSEPIRLSAERFPLALSGSGSLMIPIETTNGTGGAKVVVDVRHISGSQTVCSLSAFTPTKVGGLFPLDADFGGFGSIMLESTMAGVTDFNSYLEEIGEDWLLEVVIQDTVGAEIQELADDLSSEGVTAYLGPPDFLGLMTLREHNSDVVALSCCGTSSPLNEPDGVFRTSPSDARLGADLARLMWHNGIRVLLPVWTDDPWNNNYRNDIATSFAGLGGAVDDGITQDAGMRLGDLGAEIRDRIVLLADTHGDNRVAVFSLPTEDLLFLETMSTHQGAERVRWFGTDYTARDARYTNNPAISGFVSATGYTALQVEGTGPNLETVRQGLTEATGKVATHDMLAAYESAWILGLAIQHSQSMDPERLKEAIPYVAQRHFGTLGPMVLDSNGDLSPSSIEVWSVHDGEWALVGVMR
;
A
#
# COMPACT_ATOMS: atom_id res chain seq x y z
N MET A 1 -17.09 8.93 77.14
CA MET A 1 -18.28 8.32 77.77
C MET A 1 -19.30 8.07 76.66
N ASN A 2 -19.64 6.81 76.41
CA ASN A 2 -20.75 6.39 75.53
C ASN A 2 -22.04 6.35 76.36
N PRO A 3 -23.25 6.55 75.78
CA PRO A 3 -24.01 5.43 75.17
C PRO A 3 -24.74 5.85 73.86
N VAL A 4 -24.95 5.05 72.80
CA VAL A 4 -25.51 3.69 72.58
C VAL A 4 -27.04 3.59 72.62
N LEU A 5 -27.60 3.27 71.44
CA LEU A 5 -28.91 2.64 71.09
C LEU A 5 -30.20 3.51 71.17
N LEU A 6 -31.23 3.40 70.32
CA LEU A 6 -31.64 2.48 69.24
C LEU A 6 -32.84 3.15 68.50
N GLY A 7 -33.02 2.94 67.19
CA GLY A 7 -34.25 3.37 66.49
C GLY A 7 -34.22 3.13 64.98
N ALA A 8 -34.67 1.96 64.56
CA ALA A 8 -34.84 1.56 63.16
C ALA A 8 -35.92 2.39 62.44
N ILE A 9 -35.84 2.49 61.10
CA ILE A 9 -36.97 2.31 60.16
C ILE A 9 -36.48 2.34 58.69
N LEU A 10 -36.88 1.28 57.97
CA LEU A 10 -37.06 1.05 56.53
C LEU A 10 -36.05 1.60 55.50
N VAL A 11 -35.34 0.64 54.89
CA VAL A 11 -34.75 0.73 53.55
C VAL A 11 -35.85 0.45 52.51
N ALA A 12 -36.10 1.40 51.61
CA ALA A 12 -36.77 1.17 50.34
C ALA A 12 -35.74 1.32 49.23
N THR A 13 -35.44 0.21 48.56
CA THR A 13 -34.54 0.09 47.42
C THR A 13 -35.17 0.73 46.18
N CYS A 14 -34.54 1.77 45.64
CA CYS A 14 -34.77 2.23 44.27
C CYS A 14 -33.59 1.76 43.42
N GLY A 15 -33.82 0.75 42.58
CA GLY A 15 -32.84 0.23 41.64
C GLY A 15 -32.63 1.20 40.49
N ILE A 16 -31.39 1.65 40.31
CA ILE A 16 -30.90 2.21 39.06
C ILE A 16 -30.01 1.11 38.46
N ILE A 17 -30.46 0.53 37.35
CA ILE A 17 -29.67 -0.41 36.55
C ILE A 17 -28.69 0.44 35.73
N PRO A 18 -27.36 0.28 35.87
CA PRO A 18 -26.43 0.84 34.91
C PRO A 18 -26.54 0.00 33.63
N GLY A 19 -27.02 0.61 32.55
CA GLY A 19 -26.92 0.03 31.21
C GLY A 19 -25.45 -0.14 30.87
N ALA A 20 -25.01 -1.39 30.81
CA ALA A 20 -23.69 -1.74 30.31
C ALA A 20 -23.63 -1.40 28.82
N LEU A 21 -22.74 -0.46 28.45
CA LEU A 21 -22.19 -0.39 27.11
C LEU A 21 -21.49 -1.73 26.86
N ALA A 22 -22.14 -2.58 26.05
CA ALA A 22 -21.55 -3.82 25.60
C ALA A 22 -20.35 -3.49 24.72
N ALA A 23 -19.21 -4.15 24.98
CA ALA A 23 -18.10 -4.17 24.04
C ALA A 23 -18.59 -4.68 22.66
N PRO A 24 -18.04 -4.18 21.54
CA PRO A 24 -18.47 -4.62 20.21
C PRO A 24 -18.32 -6.14 20.09
N ALA A 25 -19.37 -6.79 19.56
CA ALA A 25 -19.40 -8.23 19.38
C ALA A 25 -18.37 -8.63 18.31
N MET A 26 -17.50 -9.60 18.63
CA MET A 26 -16.67 -10.29 17.64
C MET A 26 -17.58 -11.07 16.68
N LEU A 27 -17.56 -10.70 15.41
CA LEU A 27 -18.21 -11.45 14.33
C LEU A 27 -17.21 -12.49 13.79
N ASP A 28 -17.26 -13.70 14.34
CA ASP A 28 -16.57 -14.86 13.75
C ASP A 28 -17.31 -15.28 12.48
N MET A 29 -16.86 -14.77 11.33
CA MET A 29 -17.23 -15.30 10.03
C MET A 29 -16.28 -16.45 9.65
N PRO A 30 -16.75 -17.49 8.95
CA PRO A 30 -15.88 -18.56 8.50
C PRO A 30 -14.89 -18.00 7.46
N ALA A 31 -13.61 -18.00 7.82
CA ALA A 31 -12.51 -17.71 6.93
C ALA A 31 -12.62 -18.56 5.66
N SER A 32 -12.45 -17.94 4.48
CA SER A 32 -12.09 -18.69 3.28
C SER A 32 -10.71 -19.27 3.51
N THR A 33 -10.66 -20.53 3.92
CA THR A 33 -9.41 -21.27 4.07
C THR A 33 -8.86 -21.63 2.69
N GLU A 34 -8.26 -20.67 2.01
CA GLU A 34 -7.12 -20.98 1.16
C GLU A 34 -5.89 -20.78 2.05
N ALA A 35 -5.43 -21.90 2.62
CA ALA A 35 -4.11 -21.95 3.18
C ALA A 35 -3.12 -21.51 2.10
N PRO A 36 -2.07 -20.72 2.42
CA PRO A 36 -0.99 -20.49 1.47
C PRO A 36 -0.52 -21.85 0.99
N SER A 37 -0.62 -22.08 -0.31
CA SER A 37 -0.07 -23.27 -0.94
C SER A 37 1.37 -23.33 -0.47
N HIS A 38 1.68 -24.38 0.31
CA HIS A 38 3.06 -24.71 0.62
C HIS A 38 3.80 -24.70 -0.71
N MET A 39 4.78 -23.79 -0.85
CA MET A 39 5.78 -23.89 -1.89
C MET A 39 6.35 -25.30 -1.80
N THR A 40 5.84 -26.17 -2.66
CA THR A 40 6.53 -27.39 -3.03
C THR A 40 7.79 -26.90 -3.74
N SER A 41 8.85 -26.71 -2.97
CA SER A 41 10.21 -26.70 -3.48
C SER A 41 10.37 -28.01 -4.24
N THR A 42 10.16 -27.95 -5.55
CA THR A 42 10.84 -28.87 -6.44
C THR A 42 12.31 -28.69 -6.12
N SER A 43 12.98 -29.78 -5.77
CA SER A 43 14.43 -29.78 -5.55
C SER A 43 15.09 -29.40 -6.88
N GLN A 44 15.24 -28.10 -7.13
CA GLN A 44 16.16 -27.63 -8.14
C GLN A 44 17.54 -28.09 -7.67
N ASP A 45 18.26 -28.81 -8.53
CA ASP A 45 19.60 -29.26 -8.21
C ASP A 45 20.45 -28.02 -7.88
N ALA A 46 20.83 -27.87 -6.61
CA ALA A 46 21.69 -26.80 -6.17
C ALA A 46 23.10 -27.04 -6.74
N VAL A 47 23.62 -26.06 -7.49
CA VAL A 47 24.91 -26.17 -8.18
C VAL A 47 25.91 -25.22 -7.53
N LEU A 48 27.15 -25.68 -7.36
CA LEU A 48 28.26 -24.82 -6.97
C LEU A 48 28.80 -24.10 -8.20
N TRP A 49 28.68 -22.78 -8.20
CA TRP A 49 29.16 -21.89 -9.26
C TRP A 49 30.44 -21.16 -8.84
N SER A 50 31.28 -20.85 -9.82
CA SER A 50 32.43 -19.95 -9.68
C SER A 50 32.39 -18.98 -10.85
N GLN A 51 32.22 -17.70 -10.57
CA GLN A 51 32.05 -16.64 -11.55
C GLN A 51 32.99 -15.47 -11.25
N THR A 52 33.44 -14.80 -12.31
CA THR A 52 34.29 -13.61 -12.22
C THR A 52 33.55 -12.47 -12.91
N PHE A 53 33.35 -11.39 -12.17
CA PHE A 53 32.72 -10.17 -12.66
C PHE A 53 33.76 -9.05 -12.74
N HIS A 54 33.51 -8.11 -13.64
CA HIS A 54 34.35 -6.94 -13.83
C HIS A 54 33.49 -5.69 -13.71
N ALA A 55 33.98 -4.71 -12.96
CA ALA A 55 33.39 -3.39 -12.87
C ALA A 55 34.44 -2.31 -13.14
N THR A 56 34.01 -1.15 -13.59
CA THR A 56 34.89 0.02 -13.74
C THR A 56 34.45 1.09 -12.76
N ILE A 57 35.38 1.49 -11.89
CA ILE A 57 35.23 2.67 -11.05
C ILE A 57 35.74 3.88 -11.84
N PRO A 58 34.87 4.86 -12.17
CA PRO A 58 35.30 6.03 -12.91
C PRO A 58 36.28 6.90 -12.10
N HIS A 59 37.01 7.76 -12.81
CA HIS A 59 37.86 8.78 -12.20
C HIS A 59 37.00 9.82 -11.46
N SER A 60 37.45 10.25 -10.28
CA SER A 60 36.82 11.32 -9.50
C SER A 60 37.86 12.33 -9.03
N ASP A 61 37.57 13.62 -9.20
CA ASP A 61 38.37 14.70 -8.61
C ASP A 61 37.94 14.86 -7.13
N GLY A 62 38.75 14.35 -6.21
CA GLY A 62 38.45 14.35 -4.77
C GLY A 62 37.99 12.99 -4.26
N THR A 63 37.12 13.00 -3.24
CA THR A 63 36.55 11.77 -2.65
C THR A 63 35.18 11.47 -3.27
N ALA A 64 34.97 10.24 -3.74
CA ALA A 64 33.69 9.77 -4.26
C ALA A 64 33.39 8.34 -3.77
N THR A 65 32.10 8.00 -3.61
CA THR A 65 31.66 6.65 -3.24
C THR A 65 31.02 5.97 -4.44
N HIS A 66 31.50 4.77 -4.77
CA HIS A 66 30.97 3.95 -5.85
C HIS A 66 30.38 2.66 -5.26
N LYS A 67 29.10 2.42 -5.50
CA LYS A 67 28.39 1.25 -4.95
C LYS A 67 28.38 0.13 -5.98
N LEU A 68 29.08 -0.96 -5.70
CA LEU A 68 28.98 -2.20 -6.48
C LEU A 68 27.92 -3.10 -5.87
N VAL A 69 26.93 -3.51 -6.65
CA VAL A 69 25.80 -4.32 -6.21
C VAL A 69 25.87 -5.67 -6.88
N PHE A 70 26.01 -6.72 -6.07
CA PHE A 70 25.93 -8.10 -6.51
C PHE A 70 24.55 -8.67 -6.17
N GLY A 71 23.87 -9.26 -7.15
CA GLY A 71 22.56 -9.87 -6.95
C GLY A 71 22.34 -11.07 -7.85
N CYS A 72 21.42 -11.96 -7.48
CA CYS A 72 21.07 -13.16 -8.25
C CYS A 72 19.56 -13.23 -8.44
N THR A 73 19.06 -13.92 -9.47
CA THR A 73 17.61 -14.10 -9.72
C THR A 73 16.95 -15.11 -8.78
N ASP A 74 17.73 -15.87 -8.01
CA ASP A 74 17.25 -16.81 -6.99
C ASP A 74 18.13 -16.67 -5.75
N ASP A 75 17.67 -17.26 -4.64
CA ASP A 75 18.45 -17.36 -3.40
C ASP A 75 19.83 -17.97 -3.67
N ALA A 76 20.86 -17.33 -3.13
CA ALA A 76 22.25 -17.74 -3.28
C ALA A 76 22.97 -17.80 -1.93
N LEU A 77 23.78 -18.84 -1.75
CA LEU A 77 24.66 -18.98 -0.59
C LEU A 77 26.09 -18.69 -1.01
N LEU A 78 26.63 -17.53 -0.62
CA LEU A 78 27.94 -17.01 -1.04
C LEU A 78 29.04 -17.54 -0.12
N TYR A 79 29.84 -18.49 -0.59
CA TYR A 79 30.96 -19.09 0.16
C TYR A 79 32.27 -18.31 0.04
N SER A 80 32.41 -17.56 -1.05
CA SER A 80 33.54 -16.67 -1.26
C SER A 80 33.11 -15.51 -2.12
N LEU A 81 33.44 -14.29 -1.69
CA LEU A 81 33.41 -13.11 -2.53
C LEU A 81 34.72 -12.37 -2.34
N ASN A 82 35.54 -12.39 -3.39
CA ASN A 82 36.86 -11.75 -3.40
C ASN A 82 36.81 -10.53 -4.30
N LEU A 83 37.23 -9.37 -3.78
CA LEU A 83 37.27 -8.11 -4.52
C LEU A 83 38.70 -7.59 -4.59
N TYR A 84 39.14 -7.18 -5.78
CA TYR A 84 40.46 -6.53 -5.97
C TYR A 84 40.45 -5.61 -7.20
N VAL A 85 41.34 -4.60 -7.24
CA VAL A 85 41.53 -3.71 -8.40
C VAL A 85 42.64 -4.29 -9.26
N SER A 86 42.30 -4.73 -10.47
CA SER A 86 43.26 -5.32 -11.42
C SER A 86 44.07 -4.27 -12.18
N GLU A 87 43.52 -3.08 -12.38
CA GLU A 87 44.17 -1.96 -13.08
C GLU A 87 43.72 -0.63 -12.47
N GLY A 88 44.64 0.33 -12.32
CA GLY A 88 44.35 1.66 -11.77
C GLY A 88 45.37 2.09 -10.72
N SER A 89 45.37 3.39 -10.38
CA SER A 89 46.17 3.94 -9.29
C SER A 89 45.33 4.91 -8.46
N GLY A 90 45.37 4.77 -7.13
CA GLY A 90 44.58 5.56 -6.18
C GLY A 90 44.48 4.86 -4.83
N GLU A 91 43.85 5.53 -3.88
CA GLU A 91 43.42 4.96 -2.60
C GLU A 91 41.95 4.54 -2.74
N TYR A 92 41.64 3.30 -2.33
CA TYR A 92 40.29 2.73 -2.36
C TYR A 92 39.97 2.26 -0.95
N THR A 93 38.83 2.64 -0.39
CA THR A 93 38.47 2.35 1.00
C THR A 93 37.07 1.76 1.05
N ILE A 94 36.88 0.71 1.86
CA ILE A 94 35.56 0.15 2.17
C ILE A 94 35.39 0.28 3.68
N ARG A 95 34.35 0.97 4.13
CA ARG A 95 34.08 1.09 5.58
C ARG A 95 33.43 -0.19 6.07
N SER A 96 33.78 -0.62 7.28
CA SER A 96 33.31 -1.89 7.85
C SER A 96 31.80 -1.90 8.17
N ASP A 97 31.19 -0.74 8.30
CA ASP A 97 29.76 -0.56 8.58
C ASP A 97 28.96 -0.14 7.35
N SER A 98 29.59 -0.09 6.16
CA SER A 98 28.96 0.43 4.94
C SER A 98 28.48 -0.66 3.97
N VAL A 99 28.98 -1.89 4.09
CA VAL A 99 28.49 -3.02 3.28
C VAL A 99 27.05 -3.34 3.67
N ARG A 100 26.18 -3.52 2.68
CA ARG A 100 24.77 -3.88 2.88
C ARG A 100 24.49 -5.25 2.30
N LEU A 101 23.84 -6.10 3.08
CA LEU A 101 23.25 -7.36 2.63
C LEU A 101 21.73 -7.25 2.78
N ASP A 102 21.01 -7.38 1.68
CA ASP A 102 19.55 -7.25 1.61
C ASP A 102 19.05 -5.91 2.18
N GLY A 103 19.85 -4.86 2.00
CA GLY A 103 19.64 -3.51 2.53
C GLY A 103 20.11 -3.30 3.98
N MET A 104 20.45 -4.36 4.72
CA MET A 104 20.90 -4.24 6.11
C MET A 104 22.42 -4.13 6.21
N ALA A 105 22.92 -3.33 7.16
CA ALA A 105 24.35 -3.29 7.46
C ALA A 105 24.85 -4.69 7.84
N LEU A 106 25.87 -5.16 7.12
CA LEU A 106 26.43 -6.48 7.35
C LEU A 106 27.32 -6.46 8.59
N ASP A 107 26.78 -6.89 9.73
CA ASP A 107 27.54 -7.08 10.97
C ASP A 107 28.34 -8.39 10.90
N HIS A 108 29.56 -8.32 10.39
CA HIS A 108 30.45 -9.49 10.35
C HIS A 108 31.81 -9.18 11.00
N ALA A 109 32.21 -10.01 11.97
CA ALA A 109 33.52 -10.01 12.63
C ALA A 109 34.72 -10.38 11.71
N GLY A 110 34.54 -10.27 10.38
CA GLY A 110 35.39 -10.85 9.34
C GLY A 110 36.21 -9.85 8.55
N TYR A 111 36.17 -8.56 8.90
CA TYR A 111 37.13 -7.57 8.40
C TYR A 111 38.50 -7.90 9.00
N LEU A 112 39.25 -8.81 8.36
CA LEU A 112 40.50 -9.33 8.90
C LEU A 112 41.62 -8.27 9.03
N ASN A 113 41.36 -6.99 8.78
CA ASN A 113 42.20 -5.86 9.19
C ASN A 113 41.33 -4.66 9.64
N GLN A 114 41.17 -4.50 10.96
CA GLN A 114 40.86 -3.32 11.80
C GLN A 114 39.91 -2.22 11.30
N ASP A 115 38.85 -1.91 12.07
CA ASP A 115 38.04 -0.67 12.32
C ASP A 115 37.74 0.38 11.21
N GLU A 116 38.32 0.25 10.02
CA GLU A 116 38.07 0.95 8.76
C GLU A 116 38.96 0.15 7.79
N ILE A 117 38.44 -0.52 6.75
CA ILE A 117 39.34 -1.13 5.75
C ILE A 117 39.92 0.02 4.92
N ARG A 118 40.83 0.77 5.53
CA ARG A 118 41.77 1.69 4.89
C ARG A 118 42.76 0.85 4.15
N THR A 119 42.38 0.44 2.96
CA THR A 119 43.33 -0.01 1.99
C THR A 119 44.00 1.24 1.40
N ASP A 120 45.07 1.72 2.05
CA ASP A 120 46.23 2.37 1.37
C ASP A 120 46.87 1.44 0.30
N ILE A 121 46.20 0.34 -0.01
CA ILE A 121 46.66 -0.82 -0.73
C ILE A 121 46.21 -0.62 -2.16
N VAL A 122 47.20 -0.44 -3.03
CA VAL A 122 47.12 -0.95 -4.40
C VAL A 122 46.64 -2.40 -4.31
N LEU A 123 45.34 -2.65 -4.54
CA LEU A 123 44.60 -3.92 -4.34
C LEU A 123 45.19 -5.08 -5.18
N SER A 124 46.40 -5.47 -4.85
CA SER A 124 47.10 -6.63 -5.40
C SER A 124 46.76 -7.91 -4.63
N GLU A 125 46.19 -7.79 -3.42
CA GLU A 125 45.65 -8.91 -2.64
C GLU A 125 44.12 -8.81 -2.52
N PRO A 126 43.36 -9.92 -2.68
CA PRO A 126 41.90 -9.88 -2.65
C PRO A 126 41.30 -9.64 -1.26
N ILE A 127 40.36 -8.70 -1.16
CA ILE A 127 39.48 -8.51 0.00
C ILE A 127 38.47 -9.66 0.01
N ARG A 128 38.34 -10.37 1.13
CA ARG A 128 37.38 -11.48 1.29
C ARG A 128 36.20 -11.05 2.13
N LEU A 129 35.02 -10.98 1.53
CA LEU A 129 33.78 -10.57 2.20
C LEU A 129 32.93 -11.74 2.71
N SER A 130 33.18 -12.95 2.21
CA SER A 130 32.66 -14.19 2.77
C SER A 130 33.73 -15.27 2.76
N ALA A 131 33.58 -16.25 3.65
CA ALA A 131 34.51 -17.37 3.77
C ALA A 131 33.76 -18.69 3.93
N GLU A 132 34.39 -19.81 3.60
CA GLU A 132 33.76 -21.13 3.62
C GLU A 132 33.13 -21.52 4.98
N ARG A 133 33.60 -20.92 6.08
CA ARG A 133 33.05 -21.17 7.42
C ARG A 133 31.86 -20.27 7.79
N PHE A 134 31.66 -19.18 7.06
CA PHE A 134 30.64 -18.17 7.28
C PHE A 134 30.09 -17.69 5.92
N PRO A 135 29.32 -18.52 5.22
CA PRO A 135 28.71 -18.11 3.96
C PRO A 135 27.63 -17.06 4.21
N LEU A 136 27.45 -16.14 3.26
CA LEU A 136 26.37 -15.15 3.29
C LEU A 136 25.15 -15.70 2.56
N ALA A 137 23.98 -15.63 3.18
CA ALA A 137 22.71 -15.94 2.53
C ALA A 137 22.18 -14.68 1.87
N LEU A 138 21.96 -14.74 0.56
CA LEU A 138 21.44 -13.67 -0.26
C LEU A 138 20.07 -14.08 -0.78
N SER A 139 19.03 -13.29 -0.54
CA SER A 139 17.71 -13.56 -1.12
C SER A 139 17.69 -13.26 -2.63
N GLY A 140 16.88 -13.97 -3.40
CA GLY A 140 16.74 -13.71 -4.84
C GLY A 140 16.27 -12.29 -5.18
N SER A 141 15.44 -11.69 -4.33
CA SER A 141 14.99 -10.30 -4.46
C SER A 141 15.98 -9.26 -3.88
N GLY A 142 17.02 -9.74 -3.20
CA GLY A 142 17.95 -8.92 -2.44
C GLY A 142 19.27 -8.69 -3.16
N SER A 143 20.21 -8.07 -2.45
CA SER A 143 21.53 -7.79 -3.01
C SER A 143 22.61 -7.68 -1.93
N LEU A 144 23.87 -7.82 -2.34
CA LEU A 144 25.03 -7.43 -1.56
C LEU A 144 25.63 -6.17 -2.20
N MET A 145 25.52 -5.04 -1.53
CA MET A 145 26.14 -3.78 -1.96
C MET A 145 27.42 -3.49 -1.18
N ILE A 146 28.45 -3.12 -1.92
CA ILE A 146 29.78 -2.84 -1.43
C ILE A 146 30.12 -1.40 -1.86
N PRO A 147 30.05 -0.41 -0.95
CA PRO A 147 30.49 0.94 -1.23
C PRO A 147 32.02 1.00 -1.21
N ILE A 148 32.59 1.55 -2.28
CA ILE A 148 34.02 1.77 -2.43
C ILE A 148 34.26 3.27 -2.53
N GLU A 149 34.88 3.84 -1.51
CA GLU A 149 35.33 5.22 -1.49
C GLU A 149 36.66 5.32 -2.25
N THR A 150 36.78 6.28 -3.15
CA THR A 150 38.00 6.59 -3.89
C THR A 150 38.54 7.93 -3.44
N THR A 151 39.86 8.06 -3.31
CA THR A 151 40.52 9.36 -3.08
C THR A 151 41.71 9.54 -4.01
N ASN A 152 41.75 10.66 -4.75
CA ASN A 152 42.83 11.01 -5.68
C ASN A 152 43.16 9.92 -6.73
N GLY A 153 42.16 9.12 -7.14
CA GLY A 153 42.34 8.15 -8.21
C GLY A 153 42.73 8.85 -9.51
N THR A 154 43.59 8.23 -10.33
CA THR A 154 43.91 8.76 -11.67
C THR A 154 43.66 7.66 -12.71
N GLY A 155 42.85 7.95 -13.73
CA GLY A 155 42.67 7.09 -14.90
C GLY A 155 41.56 6.02 -14.83
N GLY A 156 40.73 6.02 -13.79
CA GLY A 156 39.70 4.99 -13.56
C GLY A 156 40.29 3.64 -13.12
N ALA A 157 39.55 2.87 -12.33
CA ALA A 157 39.97 1.57 -11.81
C ALA A 157 39.15 0.44 -12.40
N LYS A 158 39.78 -0.68 -12.76
CA LYS A 158 39.09 -1.93 -13.03
C LYS A 158 39.05 -2.78 -11.77
N VAL A 159 37.85 -3.08 -11.30
CA VAL A 159 37.60 -3.97 -10.17
C VAL A 159 37.24 -5.35 -10.72
N VAL A 160 37.80 -6.39 -10.10
CA VAL A 160 37.44 -7.78 -10.32
C VAL A 160 36.76 -8.31 -9.07
N VAL A 161 35.62 -8.96 -9.24
CA VAL A 161 34.86 -9.62 -8.18
C VAL A 161 34.74 -11.10 -8.51
N ASP A 162 35.46 -11.94 -7.78
CA ASP A 162 35.36 -13.40 -7.88
C ASP A 162 34.38 -13.93 -6.85
N VAL A 163 33.30 -14.55 -7.32
CA VAL A 163 32.24 -15.09 -6.47
C VAL A 163 32.16 -16.60 -6.61
N ARG A 164 32.15 -17.30 -5.47
CA ARG A 164 31.72 -18.70 -5.39
C ARG A 164 30.45 -18.79 -4.57
N HIS A 165 29.42 -19.38 -5.17
CA HIS A 165 28.12 -19.49 -4.54
C HIS A 165 27.42 -20.80 -4.90
N ILE A 166 26.45 -21.18 -4.07
CA ILE A 166 25.50 -22.25 -4.37
C ILE A 166 24.15 -21.60 -4.67
N SER A 167 23.55 -21.97 -5.80
CA SER A 167 22.24 -21.50 -6.24
C SER A 167 21.59 -22.52 -7.17
N GLY A 168 20.36 -22.21 -7.63
CA GLY A 168 19.65 -23.03 -8.61
C GLY A 168 20.39 -23.09 -9.96
N SER A 169 20.08 -24.11 -10.75
CA SER A 169 20.71 -24.31 -12.07
C SER A 169 20.36 -23.24 -13.11
N GLN A 170 19.27 -22.49 -12.90
CA GLN A 170 18.80 -21.41 -13.77
C GLN A 170 19.13 -20.02 -13.23
N THR A 171 19.80 -19.94 -12.08
CA THR A 171 20.10 -18.67 -11.43
C THR A 171 21.07 -17.84 -12.25
N VAL A 172 20.70 -16.57 -12.48
CA VAL A 172 21.56 -15.59 -13.14
C VAL A 172 22.01 -14.58 -12.09
N CYS A 173 23.32 -14.46 -11.91
CA CYS A 173 23.92 -13.45 -11.04
C CYS A 173 24.56 -12.32 -11.86
N SER A 174 24.50 -11.11 -11.34
CA SER A 174 25.01 -9.91 -11.98
C SER A 174 25.77 -9.03 -10.99
N LEU A 175 26.62 -8.16 -11.55
CA LEU A 175 27.28 -7.08 -10.83
C LEU A 175 26.91 -5.78 -11.53
N SER A 176 26.26 -4.88 -10.80
CA SER A 176 25.82 -3.58 -11.29
C SER A 176 26.34 -2.45 -10.40
N ALA A 177 26.13 -1.21 -10.84
CA ALA A 177 26.31 -0.04 -10.00
C ALA A 177 24.94 0.42 -9.48
N PHE A 178 24.93 1.03 -8.30
CA PHE A 178 23.75 1.68 -7.74
C PHE A 178 23.99 3.19 -7.59
N THR A 179 23.06 3.98 -8.12
CA THR A 179 23.09 5.45 -8.13
C THR A 179 21.84 5.95 -7.40
N PRO A 180 21.92 7.08 -6.64
CA PRO A 180 20.80 7.59 -5.84
C PRO A 180 19.49 7.70 -6.62
N THR A 181 18.38 7.40 -5.95
CA THR A 181 17.17 6.91 -6.60
C THR A 181 16.06 7.96 -6.65
N LYS A 182 15.78 8.35 -7.90
CA LYS A 182 14.63 9.16 -8.30
C LYS A 182 13.49 8.23 -8.70
N VAL A 183 12.29 8.56 -8.25
CA VAL A 183 11.04 7.94 -8.70
C VAL A 183 10.12 9.02 -9.26
N GLY A 184 9.20 8.63 -10.14
CA GLY A 184 8.18 9.53 -10.65
C GLY A 184 7.05 9.68 -9.65
N GLY A 185 6.54 10.89 -9.46
CA GLY A 185 5.28 11.13 -8.73
C GLY A 185 4.25 11.66 -9.69
N LEU A 186 3.29 10.84 -10.12
CA LEU A 186 2.24 11.26 -11.06
C LEU A 186 0.97 11.53 -10.28
N PHE A 187 0.52 12.78 -10.19
CA PHE A 187 -0.67 13.14 -9.42
C PHE A 187 -1.51 14.20 -10.14
N PRO A 188 -2.85 14.13 -10.10
CA PRO A 188 -3.71 15.20 -10.63
C PRO A 188 -3.75 16.37 -9.63
N LEU A 189 -3.13 17.51 -9.96
CA LEU A 189 -2.96 18.63 -9.02
C LEU A 189 -4.02 19.73 -9.17
N ASP A 190 -5.21 19.38 -9.68
CA ASP A 190 -6.36 20.27 -9.74
C ASP A 190 -7.12 20.33 -8.40
N ALA A 191 -8.21 21.10 -8.41
CA ALA A 191 -9.12 21.22 -7.27
C ALA A 191 -10.24 20.17 -7.28
N ASP A 192 -10.25 19.24 -8.25
CA ASP A 192 -11.32 18.26 -8.38
C ASP A 192 -11.31 17.31 -7.18
N PHE A 193 -12.51 16.80 -6.86
CA PHE A 193 -12.75 15.98 -5.67
C PHE A 193 -12.22 16.61 -4.37
N GLY A 194 -12.20 17.94 -4.28
CA GLY A 194 -11.73 18.66 -3.10
C GLY A 194 -10.20 18.71 -2.97
N GLY A 195 -9.46 18.59 -4.07
CA GLY A 195 -8.01 18.57 -4.13
C GLY A 195 -7.42 17.19 -3.83
N PHE A 196 -8.13 16.12 -4.22
CA PHE A 196 -7.77 14.74 -3.89
C PHE A 196 -6.33 14.39 -4.28
N GLY A 197 -5.92 14.67 -5.51
CA GLY A 197 -4.56 14.34 -5.95
C GLY A 197 -3.47 15.14 -5.21
N SER A 198 -3.73 16.40 -4.85
CA SER A 198 -2.83 17.18 -4.00
C SER A 198 -2.73 16.59 -2.58
N ILE A 199 -3.83 16.12 -1.99
CA ILE A 199 -3.83 15.47 -0.67
C ILE A 199 -3.06 14.14 -0.72
N MET A 200 -3.22 13.35 -1.79
CA MET A 200 -2.48 12.09 -1.97
C MET A 200 -0.99 12.34 -2.19
N LEU A 201 -0.61 13.38 -2.94
CA LEU A 201 0.79 13.79 -3.10
C LEU A 201 1.40 14.16 -1.74
N GLU A 202 0.77 15.05 -0.98
CA GLU A 202 1.27 15.48 0.34
C GLU A 202 1.39 14.29 1.31
N SER A 203 0.42 13.37 1.28
CA SER A 203 0.46 12.16 2.11
C SER A 203 1.60 11.21 1.71
N THR A 204 1.85 11.07 0.40
CA THR A 204 2.99 10.32 -0.14
C THR A 204 4.31 10.97 0.28
N MET A 205 4.43 12.30 0.18
CA MET A 205 5.64 13.04 0.54
C MET A 205 5.93 13.02 2.05
N ALA A 206 4.90 12.91 2.90
CA ALA A 206 5.09 12.63 4.33
C ALA A 206 5.76 11.25 4.53
N GLY A 207 5.32 10.23 3.79
CA GLY A 207 5.96 8.91 3.78
C GLY A 207 7.40 8.96 3.27
N VAL A 208 7.67 9.70 2.20
CA VAL A 208 9.03 9.92 1.68
C VAL A 208 9.93 10.59 2.73
N THR A 209 9.41 11.58 3.45
CA THR A 209 10.15 12.31 4.48
C THR A 209 10.55 11.38 5.64
N ASP A 210 9.62 10.57 6.13
CA ASP A 210 9.88 9.63 7.22
C ASP A 210 10.81 8.49 6.76
N PHE A 211 10.62 7.99 5.54
CA PHE A 211 11.50 6.98 4.95
C PHE A 211 12.93 7.51 4.77
N ASN A 212 13.09 8.75 4.31
CA ASN A 212 14.39 9.41 4.21
C ASN A 212 15.06 9.60 5.57
N SER A 213 14.28 9.91 6.61
CA SER A 213 14.78 9.95 7.99
C SER A 213 15.27 8.57 8.46
N TYR A 214 14.56 7.50 8.09
CA TYR A 214 14.99 6.12 8.33
C TYR A 214 16.29 5.77 7.58
N LEU A 215 16.42 6.15 6.30
CA LEU A 215 17.65 5.97 5.52
C LEU A 215 18.86 6.62 6.21
N GLU A 216 18.71 7.85 6.69
CA GLU A 216 19.74 8.55 7.45
C GLU A 216 20.08 7.83 8.75
N GLU A 217 19.07 7.34 9.49
CA GLU A 217 19.26 6.59 10.75
C GLU A 217 20.07 5.31 10.55
N ILE A 218 19.84 4.59 9.45
CA ILE A 218 20.60 3.37 9.11
C ILE A 218 21.91 3.67 8.36
N GLY A 219 22.25 4.94 8.18
CA GLY A 219 23.50 5.39 7.57
C GLY A 219 23.60 5.18 6.07
N GLU A 220 22.47 5.17 5.35
CA GLU A 220 22.47 5.28 3.89
C GLU A 220 22.89 6.70 3.46
N ASP A 221 23.60 6.80 2.35
CA ASP A 221 24.11 8.05 1.77
C ASP A 221 23.28 8.53 0.56
N TRP A 222 22.08 7.95 0.40
CA TRP A 222 21.10 8.35 -0.60
C TRP A 222 19.75 8.63 0.07
N LEU A 223 18.96 9.48 -0.57
CA LEU A 223 17.58 9.77 -0.18
C LEU A 223 16.68 9.49 -1.38
N LEU A 224 15.46 9.05 -1.11
CA LEU A 224 14.42 8.91 -2.11
C LEU A 224 13.98 10.30 -2.60
N GLU A 225 14.21 10.58 -3.88
CA GLU A 225 13.79 11.80 -4.55
C GLU A 225 12.55 11.49 -5.41
N VAL A 226 11.51 12.31 -5.32
CA VAL A 226 10.32 12.18 -6.16
C VAL A 226 10.29 13.31 -7.19
N VAL A 227 10.32 12.95 -8.46
CA VAL A 227 10.11 13.87 -9.58
C VAL A 227 8.62 13.99 -9.84
N ILE A 228 8.01 15.04 -9.31
CA ILE A 228 6.56 15.26 -9.34
C ILE A 228 6.16 15.81 -10.72
N GLN A 229 5.16 15.18 -11.35
CA GLN A 229 4.50 15.65 -12.57
C GLN A 229 3.00 15.77 -12.33
N ASP A 230 2.43 16.90 -12.76
CA ASP A 230 0.99 17.12 -12.75
C ASP A 230 0.35 16.39 -13.94
N THR A 231 -0.64 15.53 -13.67
CA THR A 231 -1.34 14.77 -14.70
C THR A 231 -2.52 15.54 -15.31
N VAL A 232 -2.86 16.73 -14.79
CA VAL A 232 -4.00 17.52 -15.26
C VAL A 232 -3.71 18.12 -16.64
N GLY A 233 -4.50 17.71 -17.63
CA GLY A 233 -4.38 18.19 -19.00
C GLY A 233 -3.13 17.70 -19.73
N ALA A 234 -2.46 16.67 -19.20
CA ALA A 234 -1.32 15.99 -19.80
C ALA A 234 -1.64 14.51 -20.04
N GLU A 235 -1.04 13.92 -21.07
CA GLU A 235 -1.15 12.49 -21.33
C GLU A 235 -0.13 11.74 -20.46
N ILE A 236 -0.59 10.74 -19.69
CA ILE A 236 0.26 9.98 -18.76
C ILE A 236 1.46 9.34 -19.47
N GLN A 237 1.28 8.89 -20.71
CA GLN A 237 2.35 8.31 -21.53
C GLN A 237 3.47 9.31 -21.81
N GLU A 238 3.12 10.57 -22.10
CA GLU A 238 4.12 11.62 -22.37
C GLU A 238 4.93 11.94 -21.10
N LEU A 239 4.25 12.05 -19.95
CA LEU A 239 4.92 12.24 -18.66
C LEU A 239 5.83 11.06 -18.31
N ALA A 240 5.39 9.83 -18.59
CA ALA A 240 6.18 8.63 -18.37
C ALA A 240 7.41 8.57 -19.30
N ASP A 241 7.28 8.97 -20.56
CA ASP A 241 8.39 9.05 -21.52
C ASP A 241 9.43 10.11 -21.11
N ASP A 242 8.97 11.28 -20.65
CA ASP A 242 9.84 12.34 -20.15
C ASP A 242 10.64 11.86 -18.93
N LEU A 243 9.98 11.21 -17.96
CA LEU A 243 10.63 10.61 -16.79
C LEU A 243 11.60 9.48 -17.17
N SER A 244 11.21 8.61 -18.11
CA SER A 244 12.05 7.52 -18.62
C SER A 244 13.33 8.05 -19.28
N SER A 245 13.26 9.21 -19.95
CA SER A 245 14.43 9.88 -20.52
C SER A 245 15.46 10.32 -19.47
N GLU A 246 15.03 10.49 -18.22
CA GLU A 246 15.87 10.76 -17.05
C GLU A 246 16.26 9.48 -16.28
N GLY A 247 15.87 8.30 -16.77
CA GLY A 247 16.13 7.01 -16.13
C GLY A 247 15.15 6.66 -15.00
N VAL A 248 13.97 7.32 -14.95
CA VAL A 248 12.94 7.06 -13.95
C VAL A 248 11.88 6.11 -14.53
N THR A 249 11.81 4.90 -13.97
CA THR A 249 10.88 3.82 -14.40
C THR A 249 10.02 3.27 -13.26
N ALA A 250 10.24 3.76 -12.04
CA ALA A 250 9.45 3.45 -10.86
C ALA A 250 8.63 4.68 -10.44
N TYR A 251 7.37 4.47 -10.05
CA TYR A 251 6.39 5.54 -9.84
C TYR A 251 5.64 5.38 -8.52
N LEU A 252 5.40 6.49 -7.85
CA LEU A 252 4.38 6.65 -6.81
C LEU A 252 3.12 7.26 -7.46
N GLY A 253 2.00 6.57 -7.35
CA GLY A 253 0.79 6.87 -8.10
C GLY A 253 0.83 6.40 -9.57
N PRO A 254 -0.09 6.85 -10.44
CA PRO A 254 -1.22 7.74 -10.16
C PRO A 254 -2.24 7.20 -9.16
N PRO A 255 -2.93 8.06 -8.39
CA PRO A 255 -3.94 7.63 -7.44
C PRO A 255 -5.30 7.31 -8.11
N ASP A 256 -5.53 7.73 -9.35
CA ASP A 256 -6.78 7.46 -10.07
C ASP A 256 -6.69 6.22 -10.97
N PHE A 257 -7.82 5.54 -11.15
CA PHE A 257 -7.91 4.30 -11.93
C PHE A 257 -7.45 4.47 -13.38
N LEU A 258 -7.90 5.52 -14.08
CA LEU A 258 -7.63 5.68 -15.51
C LEU A 258 -6.16 6.03 -15.77
N GLY A 259 -5.59 6.90 -14.96
CA GLY A 259 -4.18 7.27 -15.02
C GLY A 259 -3.28 6.07 -14.76
N LEU A 260 -3.57 5.29 -13.72
CA LEU A 260 -2.80 4.08 -13.39
C LEU A 260 -2.93 2.99 -14.46
N MET A 261 -4.13 2.78 -15.00
CA MET A 261 -4.37 1.87 -16.11
C MET A 261 -3.61 2.29 -17.38
N THR A 262 -3.60 3.59 -17.67
CA THR A 262 -2.88 4.15 -18.82
C THR A 262 -1.37 3.98 -18.66
N LEU A 263 -0.83 4.23 -17.46
CA LEU A 263 0.59 4.03 -17.17
C LEU A 263 0.99 2.56 -17.35
N ARG A 264 0.21 1.62 -16.78
CA ARG A 264 0.43 0.18 -16.93
C ARG A 264 0.49 -0.25 -18.39
N GLU A 265 -0.45 0.23 -19.21
CA GLU A 265 -0.56 -0.15 -20.61
C GLU A 265 0.52 0.48 -21.49
N HIS A 266 1.19 1.54 -21.01
CA HIS A 266 2.24 2.24 -21.73
C HIS A 266 3.50 1.38 -21.92
N ASN A 267 3.96 0.70 -20.86
CA ASN A 267 5.19 -0.08 -20.91
C ASN A 267 5.18 -1.22 -19.86
N SER A 268 5.59 -2.43 -20.29
CA SER A 268 5.74 -3.59 -19.40
C SER A 268 6.78 -3.42 -18.30
N ASP A 269 7.72 -2.49 -18.46
CA ASP A 269 8.80 -2.20 -17.51
C ASP A 269 8.38 -1.15 -16.46
N VAL A 270 7.13 -0.69 -16.47
CA VAL A 270 6.59 0.16 -15.41
C VAL A 270 6.57 -0.61 -14.10
N VAL A 271 7.04 0.05 -13.03
CA VAL A 271 6.78 -0.33 -11.65
C VAL A 271 6.04 0.81 -10.97
N ALA A 272 4.78 0.62 -10.65
CA ALA A 272 3.98 1.65 -9.99
C ALA A 272 3.49 1.14 -8.65
N LEU A 273 3.67 1.94 -7.60
CA LEU A 273 3.10 1.67 -6.29
C LEU A 273 2.12 2.80 -5.95
N SER A 274 0.83 2.49 -6.01
CA SER A 274 -0.24 3.46 -5.80
C SER A 274 -0.97 3.22 -4.47
N CYS A 275 -1.46 4.29 -3.87
CA CYS A 275 -2.38 4.20 -2.73
C CYS A 275 -3.74 3.64 -3.13
N CYS A 276 -4.08 3.76 -4.41
CA CYS A 276 -5.45 3.90 -4.85
C CYS A 276 -5.62 3.24 -6.22
N GLY A 277 -6.53 3.74 -7.07
CA GLY A 277 -6.81 3.13 -8.37
C GLY A 277 -7.29 1.67 -8.22
N THR A 278 -8.22 1.42 -7.31
CA THR A 278 -8.58 0.07 -6.82
C THR A 278 -9.51 -0.73 -7.73
N SER A 279 -9.93 -0.16 -8.86
CA SER A 279 -10.82 -0.78 -9.85
C SER A 279 -10.35 -2.18 -10.30
N SER A 280 -11.28 -3.11 -10.44
CA SER A 280 -10.99 -4.52 -10.76
C SER A 280 -10.25 -4.80 -12.08
N PRO A 281 -10.32 -3.98 -13.15
CA PRO A 281 -9.49 -4.19 -14.35
C PRO A 281 -7.97 -4.01 -14.13
N LEU A 282 -7.56 -3.46 -12.99
CA LEU A 282 -6.16 -3.38 -12.55
C LEU A 282 -5.75 -4.56 -11.65
N ASN A 283 -6.63 -5.53 -11.41
CA ASN A 283 -6.37 -6.68 -10.54
C ASN A 283 -5.67 -7.81 -11.30
N GLU A 284 -4.45 -7.52 -11.78
CA GLU A 284 -3.66 -8.41 -12.63
C GLU A 284 -2.22 -8.55 -12.08
N PRO A 285 -1.55 -9.71 -12.26
CA PRO A 285 -0.18 -9.91 -11.80
C PRO A 285 0.82 -9.21 -12.74
N ASP A 286 1.02 -7.92 -12.53
CA ASP A 286 1.90 -7.07 -13.34
C ASP A 286 2.81 -6.14 -12.50
N GLY A 287 3.29 -5.05 -13.07
CA GLY A 287 4.17 -4.08 -12.40
C GLY A 287 3.43 -3.02 -11.57
N VAL A 288 2.11 -3.09 -11.48
CA VAL A 288 1.28 -2.21 -10.67
C VAL A 288 0.96 -2.90 -9.35
N PHE A 289 1.30 -2.23 -8.27
CA PHE A 289 1.03 -2.66 -6.90
C PHE A 289 0.23 -1.59 -6.18
N ARG A 290 -0.63 -2.01 -5.26
CA ARG A 290 -1.51 -1.09 -4.51
C ARG A 290 -1.43 -1.35 -3.01
N THR A 291 -1.22 -0.29 -2.24
CA THR A 291 -1.30 -0.33 -0.76
C THR A 291 -2.74 -0.23 -0.24
N SER A 292 -3.71 -0.49 -1.12
CA SER A 292 -5.13 -0.65 -0.82
C SER A 292 -5.66 -1.93 -1.46
N PRO A 293 -6.70 -2.55 -0.89
CA PRO A 293 -7.36 -3.70 -1.50
C PRO A 293 -8.05 -3.32 -2.81
N SER A 294 -8.23 -4.28 -3.70
CA SER A 294 -9.06 -4.09 -4.89
C SER A 294 -10.54 -3.89 -4.55
N ASP A 295 -11.24 -3.14 -5.42
CA ASP A 295 -12.69 -2.96 -5.38
C ASP A 295 -13.43 -4.29 -5.56
N ALA A 296 -12.83 -5.25 -6.29
CA ALA A 296 -13.34 -6.62 -6.37
C ALA A 296 -13.43 -7.27 -4.98
N ARG A 297 -12.37 -7.12 -4.17
CA ARG A 297 -12.32 -7.64 -2.81
C ARG A 297 -13.29 -6.89 -1.89
N LEU A 298 -13.21 -5.56 -1.86
CA LEU A 298 -14.10 -4.74 -1.02
C LEU A 298 -15.58 -4.94 -1.39
N GLY A 299 -15.87 -5.06 -2.69
CA GLY A 299 -17.21 -5.30 -3.20
C GLY A 299 -17.76 -6.67 -2.82
N ALA A 300 -16.92 -7.71 -2.85
CA ALA A 300 -17.28 -9.03 -2.34
C ALA A 300 -17.56 -9.02 -0.84
N ASP A 301 -16.77 -8.29 -0.06
CA ASP A 301 -16.98 -8.16 1.39
C ASP A 301 -18.23 -7.34 1.71
N LEU A 302 -18.51 -6.27 0.97
CA LEU A 302 -19.77 -5.51 1.12
C LEU A 302 -20.98 -6.37 0.77
N ALA A 303 -20.91 -7.18 -0.30
CA ALA A 303 -21.96 -8.12 -0.66
C ALA A 303 -22.21 -9.17 0.44
N ARG A 304 -21.14 -9.72 1.04
CA ARG A 304 -21.23 -10.65 2.18
C ARG A 304 -21.87 -9.99 3.38
N LEU A 305 -21.48 -8.75 3.71
CA LEU A 305 -22.06 -7.99 4.79
C LEU A 305 -23.56 -7.75 4.58
N MET A 306 -23.98 -7.32 3.39
CA MET A 306 -25.39 -7.14 3.03
C MET A 306 -26.16 -8.46 3.20
N TRP A 307 -25.64 -9.56 2.66
CA TRP A 307 -26.26 -10.88 2.77
C TRP A 307 -26.38 -11.36 4.22
N HIS A 308 -25.33 -11.21 5.01
CA HIS A 308 -25.30 -11.53 6.45
C HIS A 308 -26.39 -10.77 7.20
N ASN A 309 -26.58 -9.49 6.86
CA ASN A 309 -27.58 -8.61 7.44
C ASN A 309 -29.02 -8.86 6.98
N GLY A 310 -29.28 -9.94 6.24
CA GLY A 310 -30.63 -10.30 5.81
C GLY A 310 -31.09 -9.61 4.52
N ILE A 311 -30.25 -8.81 3.88
CA ILE A 311 -30.54 -8.20 2.57
C ILE A 311 -30.59 -9.30 1.52
N ARG A 312 -31.61 -9.27 0.67
CA ARG A 312 -31.87 -10.25 -0.39
C ARG A 312 -32.14 -9.58 -1.74
N VAL A 313 -32.46 -8.29 -1.76
CA VAL A 313 -32.60 -7.49 -2.96
C VAL A 313 -31.73 -6.24 -2.84
N LEU A 314 -30.91 -6.00 -3.86
CA LEU A 314 -30.01 -4.86 -3.94
C LEU A 314 -30.45 -3.92 -5.07
N LEU A 315 -30.67 -2.65 -4.75
CA LEU A 315 -30.91 -1.59 -5.73
C LEU A 315 -29.62 -0.76 -5.90
N PRO A 316 -28.87 -0.95 -6.99
CA PRO A 316 -27.74 -0.07 -7.31
C PRO A 316 -28.24 1.26 -7.88
N VAL A 317 -27.64 2.37 -7.42
CA VAL A 317 -27.89 3.72 -7.93
C VAL A 317 -26.55 4.42 -8.13
N TRP A 318 -26.19 4.82 -9.35
CA TRP A 318 -24.82 5.27 -9.63
C TRP A 318 -24.72 6.36 -10.71
N THR A 319 -23.61 7.09 -10.70
CA THR A 319 -23.21 7.96 -11.82
C THR A 319 -22.46 7.12 -12.88
N ASP A 320 -22.80 7.29 -14.15
CA ASP A 320 -22.19 6.55 -15.26
C ASP A 320 -20.76 7.02 -15.53
N ASP A 321 -19.80 6.35 -14.91
CA ASP A 321 -18.37 6.49 -15.18
C ASP A 321 -17.64 5.13 -15.05
N PRO A 322 -16.44 4.98 -15.62
CA PRO A 322 -15.74 3.70 -15.68
C PRO A 322 -15.53 3.04 -14.31
N TRP A 323 -15.19 3.82 -13.27
CA TRP A 323 -14.93 3.27 -11.94
C TRP A 323 -16.22 2.80 -11.28
N ASN A 324 -17.25 3.66 -11.27
CA ASN A 324 -18.56 3.32 -10.69
C ASN A 324 -19.17 2.09 -11.37
N ASN A 325 -19.04 1.98 -12.69
CA ASN A 325 -19.54 0.83 -13.45
C ASN A 325 -18.85 -0.47 -13.05
N ASN A 326 -17.52 -0.46 -12.86
CA ASN A 326 -16.77 -1.64 -12.43
C ASN A 326 -17.12 -2.03 -10.99
N TYR A 327 -17.09 -1.07 -10.06
CA TYR A 327 -17.36 -1.39 -8.66
C TYR A 327 -18.79 -1.89 -8.43
N ARG A 328 -19.77 -1.28 -9.10
CA ARG A 328 -21.16 -1.78 -9.15
C ARG A 328 -21.21 -3.21 -9.66
N ASN A 329 -20.49 -3.54 -10.73
CA ASN A 329 -20.47 -4.89 -11.30
C ASN A 329 -19.87 -5.91 -10.31
N ASP A 330 -18.80 -5.55 -9.61
CA ASP A 330 -18.14 -6.41 -8.63
C ASP A 330 -19.08 -6.76 -7.46
N ILE A 331 -19.77 -5.75 -6.93
CA ILE A 331 -20.75 -5.93 -5.85
C ILE A 331 -21.97 -6.71 -6.35
N ALA A 332 -22.52 -6.36 -7.51
CA ALA A 332 -23.69 -7.03 -8.08
C ALA A 332 -23.41 -8.52 -8.34
N THR A 333 -22.26 -8.83 -8.94
CA THR A 333 -21.82 -10.20 -9.23
C THR A 333 -21.64 -10.99 -7.94
N SER A 334 -20.96 -10.42 -6.94
CA SER A 334 -20.74 -11.06 -5.65
C SER A 334 -22.05 -11.29 -4.90
N PHE A 335 -22.95 -10.31 -4.87
CA PHE A 335 -24.24 -10.40 -4.20
C PHE A 335 -25.16 -11.43 -4.86
N ALA A 336 -25.20 -11.46 -6.20
CA ALA A 336 -25.91 -12.49 -6.95
C ALA A 336 -25.34 -13.89 -6.71
N GLY A 337 -24.01 -14.02 -6.63
CA GLY A 337 -23.32 -15.27 -6.30
C GLY A 337 -23.69 -15.84 -4.92
N LEU A 338 -24.03 -14.98 -3.95
CA LEU A 338 -24.55 -15.38 -2.64
C LEU A 338 -26.04 -15.78 -2.65
N GLY A 339 -26.72 -15.65 -3.80
CA GLY A 339 -28.16 -15.91 -3.97
C GLY A 339 -29.05 -14.68 -3.80
N GLY A 340 -28.46 -13.47 -3.79
CA GLY A 340 -29.19 -12.21 -3.82
C GLY A 340 -29.79 -11.91 -5.19
N ALA A 341 -30.86 -11.12 -5.22
CA ALA A 341 -31.39 -10.52 -6.45
C ALA A 341 -30.86 -9.10 -6.59
N VAL A 342 -30.30 -8.75 -7.74
CA VAL A 342 -29.86 -7.40 -8.06
C VAL A 342 -30.89 -6.78 -8.98
N ASP A 343 -31.37 -5.60 -8.62
CA ASP A 343 -32.24 -4.79 -9.46
C ASP A 343 -31.47 -4.24 -10.67
N ASP A 344 -32.17 -3.94 -11.77
CA ASP A 344 -31.54 -3.29 -12.93
C ASP A 344 -30.94 -1.92 -12.54
N GLY A 345 -31.46 -1.31 -11.47
CA GLY A 345 -30.90 -0.11 -10.88
C GLY A 345 -31.26 1.17 -11.62
N ILE A 346 -30.72 2.28 -11.14
CA ILE A 346 -30.95 3.61 -11.71
C ILE A 346 -29.60 4.28 -11.92
N THR A 347 -29.32 4.66 -13.16
CA THR A 347 -28.09 5.33 -13.55
C THR A 347 -28.36 6.79 -13.90
N GLN A 348 -27.39 7.65 -13.65
CA GLN A 348 -27.42 9.01 -14.15
C GLN A 348 -27.40 9.02 -15.69
N ASP A 349 -28.41 9.63 -16.30
CA ASP A 349 -28.41 9.92 -17.74
C ASP A 349 -27.44 11.06 -18.08
N ALA A 350 -26.90 11.03 -19.29
CA ALA A 350 -25.99 12.07 -19.77
C ALA A 350 -26.62 13.47 -19.69
N GLY A 351 -25.92 14.40 -19.01
CA GLY A 351 -26.35 15.78 -18.83
C GLY A 351 -27.37 16.01 -17.70
N MET A 352 -27.74 14.97 -16.95
CA MET A 352 -28.52 15.07 -15.72
C MET A 352 -27.62 14.87 -14.51
N ARG A 353 -28.09 15.29 -13.33
CA ARG A 353 -27.46 14.92 -12.04
C ARG A 353 -28.21 13.72 -11.48
N LEU A 354 -27.51 12.82 -10.80
CA LEU A 354 -28.16 11.63 -10.21
C LEU A 354 -29.32 12.00 -9.25
N GLY A 355 -29.21 13.13 -8.54
CA GLY A 355 -30.27 13.66 -7.69
C GLY A 355 -31.56 14.04 -8.44
N ASP A 356 -31.47 14.39 -9.73
CA ASP A 356 -32.67 14.72 -10.54
C ASP A 356 -33.59 13.50 -10.72
N LEU A 357 -33.07 12.28 -10.51
CA LEU A 357 -33.79 11.01 -10.54
C LEU A 357 -34.36 10.62 -9.16
N GLY A 358 -34.27 11.48 -8.15
CA GLY A 358 -34.64 11.16 -6.76
C GLY A 358 -36.06 10.63 -6.57
N ALA A 359 -37.04 11.14 -7.33
CA ALA A 359 -38.41 10.63 -7.29
C ALA A 359 -38.53 9.20 -7.85
N GLU A 360 -37.83 8.90 -8.94
CA GLU A 360 -37.77 7.56 -9.54
C GLU A 360 -37.08 6.58 -8.59
N ILE A 361 -35.95 6.99 -8.00
CA ILE A 361 -35.22 6.21 -7.00
C ILE A 361 -36.12 5.88 -5.81
N ARG A 362 -36.83 6.88 -5.26
CA ARG A 362 -37.78 6.66 -4.17
C ARG A 362 -38.88 5.70 -4.58
N ASP A 363 -39.51 5.89 -5.73
CA ASP A 363 -40.60 5.03 -6.21
C ASP A 363 -40.13 3.58 -6.37
N ARG A 364 -38.90 3.37 -6.87
CA ARG A 364 -38.29 2.03 -6.96
C ARG A 364 -38.01 1.42 -5.60
N ILE A 365 -37.46 2.19 -4.65
CA ILE A 365 -37.24 1.76 -3.26
C ILE A 365 -38.55 1.28 -2.63
N VAL A 366 -39.61 2.09 -2.72
CA VAL A 366 -40.93 1.78 -2.14
C VAL A 366 -41.51 0.51 -2.75
N LEU A 367 -41.44 0.37 -4.08
CA LEU A 367 -41.91 -0.81 -4.78
C LEU A 367 -41.18 -2.09 -4.33
N LEU A 368 -39.86 -2.05 -4.24
CA LEU A 368 -39.06 -3.20 -3.81
C LEU A 368 -39.34 -3.52 -2.34
N ALA A 369 -39.43 -2.52 -1.48
CA ALA A 369 -39.72 -2.67 -0.06
C ALA A 369 -41.12 -3.28 0.17
N ASP A 370 -42.14 -2.82 -0.56
CA ASP A 370 -43.50 -3.38 -0.47
C ASP A 370 -43.57 -4.84 -0.97
N THR A 371 -42.71 -5.20 -1.92
CA THR A 371 -42.69 -6.55 -2.51
C THR A 371 -41.90 -7.54 -1.65
N HIS A 372 -40.77 -7.12 -1.08
CA HIS A 372 -39.80 -8.02 -0.45
C HIS A 372 -39.65 -7.80 1.06
N GLY A 373 -40.14 -6.68 1.59
CA GLY A 373 -39.97 -6.23 2.96
C GLY A 373 -38.78 -5.28 3.12
N ASP A 374 -39.00 -4.18 3.85
CA ASP A 374 -38.03 -3.11 4.12
C ASP A 374 -36.66 -3.62 4.59
N ASN A 375 -36.64 -4.60 5.49
CA ASN A 375 -35.40 -5.18 6.04
C ASN A 375 -34.68 -6.18 5.12
N ARG A 376 -35.20 -6.43 3.91
CA ARG A 376 -34.61 -7.33 2.91
C ARG A 376 -34.13 -6.60 1.66
N VAL A 377 -34.38 -5.30 1.57
CA VAL A 377 -33.95 -4.44 0.46
C VAL A 377 -32.86 -3.51 0.95
N ALA A 378 -31.86 -3.26 0.12
CA ALA A 378 -30.86 -2.23 0.35
C ALA A 378 -30.62 -1.41 -0.91
N VAL A 379 -30.20 -0.16 -0.71
CA VAL A 379 -29.62 0.70 -1.75
C VAL A 379 -28.10 0.65 -1.61
N PHE A 380 -27.41 0.46 -2.72
CA PHE A 380 -25.99 0.75 -2.82
C PHE A 380 -25.80 1.95 -3.75
N SER A 381 -25.23 3.03 -3.23
CA SER A 381 -25.18 4.32 -3.91
C SER A 381 -23.75 4.72 -4.28
N LEU A 382 -23.55 5.10 -5.54
CA LEU A 382 -22.29 5.56 -6.13
C LEU A 382 -22.44 6.92 -6.85
N PRO A 383 -22.82 8.00 -6.15
CA PRO A 383 -22.88 9.35 -6.72
C PRO A 383 -21.48 9.99 -6.84
N THR A 384 -21.23 10.77 -7.90
CA THR A 384 -20.04 11.65 -7.94
C THR A 384 -20.17 12.84 -6.97
N GLU A 385 -21.38 13.35 -6.74
CA GLU A 385 -21.69 14.43 -5.79
C GLU A 385 -22.48 13.89 -4.57
N ASP A 386 -21.81 13.10 -3.75
CA ASP A 386 -22.39 12.30 -2.67
C ASP A 386 -23.30 13.05 -1.68
N LEU A 387 -22.79 14.12 -1.05
CA LEU A 387 -23.53 14.86 -0.03
C LEU A 387 -24.78 15.53 -0.60
N LEU A 388 -24.70 16.03 -1.83
CA LEU A 388 -25.79 16.73 -2.50
C LEU A 388 -26.83 15.75 -3.05
N PHE A 389 -26.40 14.57 -3.48
CA PHE A 389 -27.29 13.47 -3.81
C PHE A 389 -28.07 13.00 -2.56
N LEU A 390 -27.39 12.78 -1.43
CA LEU A 390 -28.04 12.39 -0.18
C LEU A 390 -28.96 13.49 0.37
N GLU A 391 -28.61 14.76 0.19
CA GLU A 391 -29.50 15.89 0.53
C GLU A 391 -30.79 15.80 -0.28
N THR A 392 -30.70 15.58 -1.59
CA THR A 392 -31.89 15.37 -2.42
C THR A 392 -32.72 14.19 -1.92
N MET A 393 -32.08 13.03 -1.69
CA MET A 393 -32.77 11.82 -1.24
C MET A 393 -33.42 11.97 0.13
N SER A 394 -32.85 12.77 1.03
CA SER A 394 -33.44 13.08 2.35
C SER A 394 -34.81 13.75 2.27
N THR A 395 -35.11 14.44 1.16
CA THR A 395 -36.40 15.10 0.94
C THR A 395 -37.47 14.16 0.38
N HIS A 396 -37.09 12.96 -0.07
CA HIS A 396 -37.98 12.00 -0.70
C HIS A 396 -38.47 10.95 0.30
N GLN A 397 -39.61 11.24 0.96
CA GLN A 397 -40.24 10.31 1.90
C GLN A 397 -40.46 8.93 1.28
N GLY A 398 -39.95 7.91 1.96
CA GLY A 398 -39.92 6.51 1.53
C GLY A 398 -38.50 6.00 1.24
N ALA A 399 -37.55 6.90 0.95
CA ALA A 399 -36.14 6.53 0.73
C ALA A 399 -35.47 5.98 2.00
N GLU A 400 -35.93 6.43 3.18
CA GLU A 400 -35.44 6.04 4.49
C GLU A 400 -35.89 4.63 4.95
N ARG A 401 -36.79 3.99 4.18
CA ARG A 401 -37.36 2.68 4.55
C ARG A 401 -36.36 1.54 4.56
N VAL A 402 -35.32 1.64 3.73
CA VAL A 402 -34.36 0.56 3.48
C VAL A 402 -32.98 0.95 3.96
N ARG A 403 -32.08 -0.03 4.07
CA ARG A 403 -30.68 0.24 4.40
C ARG A 403 -29.93 0.84 3.21
N TRP A 404 -28.99 1.73 3.51
CA TRP A 404 -28.13 2.34 2.51
C TRP A 404 -26.68 1.95 2.75
N PHE A 405 -25.96 1.67 1.67
CA PHE A 405 -24.56 1.31 1.68
C PHE A 405 -23.77 2.23 0.74
N GLY A 406 -22.63 2.68 1.21
CA GLY A 406 -21.66 3.47 0.46
C GLY A 406 -20.38 2.71 0.20
N THR A 407 -19.38 3.45 -0.25
CA THR A 407 -18.01 2.95 -0.46
C THR A 407 -17.14 3.23 0.75
N ASP A 408 -15.96 2.65 0.75
CA ASP A 408 -14.91 2.92 1.71
C ASP A 408 -14.48 4.39 1.80
N TYR A 409 -14.54 5.13 0.69
CA TYR A 409 -14.36 6.58 0.69
C TYR A 409 -15.35 7.34 1.61
N THR A 410 -16.56 6.80 1.81
CA THR A 410 -17.58 7.46 2.67
C THR A 410 -17.41 7.14 4.15
N ALA A 411 -16.66 6.09 4.48
CA ALA A 411 -16.54 5.60 5.84
C ALA A 411 -15.96 6.68 6.77
N ARG A 412 -16.68 6.96 7.86
CA ARG A 412 -16.27 7.92 8.92
C ARG A 412 -16.14 9.37 8.46
N ASP A 413 -16.63 9.72 7.27
CA ASP A 413 -16.65 11.12 6.86
C ASP A 413 -17.66 11.90 7.71
N ALA A 414 -17.14 12.77 8.58
CA ALA A 414 -17.94 13.58 9.48
C ALA A 414 -18.89 14.55 8.75
N ARG A 415 -18.71 14.80 7.44
CA ARG A 415 -19.68 15.58 6.65
C ARG A 415 -21.05 14.90 6.57
N TYR A 416 -21.10 13.57 6.67
CA TYR A 416 -22.36 12.81 6.65
C TYR A 416 -23.17 13.01 7.94
N THR A 417 -22.49 13.14 9.08
CA THR A 417 -23.12 13.29 10.40
C THR A 417 -23.30 14.75 10.83
N ASN A 418 -22.40 15.65 10.41
CA ASN A 418 -22.45 17.07 10.75
C ASN A 418 -23.32 17.90 9.81
N ASN A 419 -23.69 17.39 8.64
CA ASN A 419 -24.57 18.12 7.73
C ASN A 419 -26.03 17.98 8.18
N PRO A 420 -26.68 19.07 8.65
CA PRO A 420 -28.05 19.01 9.16
C PRO A 420 -29.09 18.64 8.11
N ALA A 421 -28.78 18.76 6.81
CA ALA A 421 -29.68 18.38 5.74
C ALA A 421 -29.77 16.85 5.56
N ILE A 422 -28.72 16.09 5.91
CA ILE A 422 -28.65 14.64 5.65
C ILE A 422 -28.50 13.79 6.90
N SER A 423 -28.04 14.33 8.03
CA SER A 423 -27.69 13.55 9.23
C SER A 423 -28.84 12.67 9.74
N GLY A 424 -30.07 13.19 9.71
CA GLY A 424 -31.27 12.42 10.05
C GLY A 424 -31.54 11.28 9.07
N PHE A 425 -31.31 11.49 7.77
CA PHE A 425 -31.51 10.48 6.74
C PHE A 425 -30.48 9.35 6.82
N VAL A 426 -29.19 9.68 6.93
CA VAL A 426 -28.12 8.67 7.04
C VAL A 426 -28.23 7.87 8.35
N SER A 427 -28.67 8.52 9.43
CA SER A 427 -28.94 7.82 10.70
C SER A 427 -30.18 6.93 10.63
N ALA A 428 -31.24 7.34 9.92
CA ALA A 428 -32.46 6.56 9.79
C ALA A 428 -32.27 5.29 8.93
N THR A 429 -31.44 5.39 7.89
CA THR A 429 -31.11 4.27 6.99
C THR A 429 -30.03 3.35 7.53
N GLY A 430 -29.35 3.74 8.61
CA GLY A 430 -28.15 3.04 9.09
C GLY A 430 -27.09 2.99 8.00
N TYR A 431 -26.80 4.14 7.37
CA TYR A 431 -25.85 4.25 6.26
C TYR A 431 -24.54 3.55 6.63
N THR A 432 -24.13 2.57 5.83
CA THR A 432 -23.04 1.64 6.17
C THR A 432 -21.94 1.67 5.12
N ALA A 433 -20.68 1.65 5.55
CA ALA A 433 -19.50 1.60 4.70
C ALA A 433 -18.43 0.69 5.32
N LEU A 434 -17.50 0.20 4.48
CA LEU A 434 -16.35 -0.60 4.91
C LEU A 434 -15.09 0.24 4.95
N GLN A 435 -14.12 -0.09 5.78
CA GLN A 435 -12.81 0.56 5.75
C GLN A 435 -11.73 -0.43 6.18
N VAL A 436 -10.55 -0.41 5.57
CA VAL A 436 -9.43 -1.21 6.09
C VAL A 436 -9.08 -0.74 7.51
N GLU A 437 -8.91 -1.69 8.42
CA GLU A 437 -8.56 -1.39 9.81
C GLU A 437 -7.11 -0.90 9.91
N GLY A 438 -6.90 0.30 10.45
CA GLY A 438 -5.57 0.75 10.83
C GLY A 438 -5.12 0.04 12.11
N THR A 439 -4.20 -0.92 12.01
CA THR A 439 -3.68 -1.70 13.14
C THR A 439 -2.18 -1.53 13.38
N GLY A 440 -1.55 -0.63 12.63
CA GLY A 440 -0.11 -0.40 12.61
C GLY A 440 0.51 0.24 13.86
N PRO A 441 1.81 0.03 14.12
CA PRO A 441 2.58 0.86 15.02
C PRO A 441 2.58 2.29 14.48
N ASN A 442 2.68 3.26 15.40
CA ASN A 442 2.75 4.69 15.07
C ASN A 442 1.56 5.25 14.27
N LEU A 443 0.49 4.48 14.05
CA LEU A 443 -0.71 4.91 13.31
C LEU A 443 -1.21 6.29 13.74
N GLU A 444 -1.33 6.54 15.05
CA GLU A 444 -1.85 7.81 15.54
C GLU A 444 -0.87 8.97 15.29
N THR A 445 0.43 8.71 15.40
CA THR A 445 1.46 9.71 15.07
C THR A 445 1.42 10.06 13.59
N VAL A 446 1.33 9.05 12.71
CA VAL A 446 1.22 9.27 11.26
C VAL A 446 -0.10 9.98 10.92
N ARG A 447 -1.22 9.58 11.51
CA ARG A 447 -2.52 10.27 11.33
C ARG A 447 -2.46 11.74 11.71
N GLN A 448 -1.81 12.05 12.84
CA GLN A 448 -1.64 13.43 13.27
C GLN A 448 -0.77 14.19 12.27
N GLY A 449 0.39 13.64 11.88
CA GLY A 449 1.29 14.26 10.91
C GLY A 449 0.62 14.52 9.56
N LEU A 450 -0.13 13.54 9.05
CA LEU A 450 -0.93 13.67 7.83
C LEU A 450 -2.03 14.74 7.95
N THR A 451 -2.66 14.83 9.12
CA THR A 451 -3.67 15.86 9.39
C THR A 451 -3.07 17.25 9.40
N GLU A 452 -1.88 17.40 10.00
CA GLU A 452 -1.14 18.66 10.02
C GLU A 452 -0.64 19.05 8.63
N ALA A 453 -0.12 18.09 7.85
CA ALA A 453 0.42 18.32 6.52
C ALA A 453 -0.66 18.74 5.51
N THR A 454 -1.83 18.09 5.56
CA THR A 454 -2.89 18.29 4.55
C THR A 454 -4.01 19.22 4.99
N GLY A 455 -4.11 19.52 6.30
CA GLY A 455 -5.23 20.25 6.88
C GLY A 455 -6.57 19.48 6.83
N LYS A 456 -6.53 18.17 6.58
CA LYS A 456 -7.69 17.27 6.51
C LYS A 456 -7.55 16.15 7.52
N VAL A 457 -8.66 15.64 8.04
CA VAL A 457 -8.61 14.45 8.90
C VAL A 457 -8.04 13.28 8.08
N ALA A 458 -6.99 12.64 8.59
CA ALA A 458 -6.32 11.54 7.91
C ALA A 458 -7.28 10.39 7.55
N THR A 459 -7.45 10.16 6.25
CA THR A 459 -8.26 9.07 5.70
C THR A 459 -7.46 7.78 5.56
N HIS A 460 -8.13 6.69 5.19
CA HIS A 460 -7.44 5.44 4.84
C HIS A 460 -6.53 5.63 3.62
N ASP A 461 -7.00 6.29 2.56
CA ASP A 461 -6.22 6.55 1.35
C ASP A 461 -4.94 7.35 1.63
N MET A 462 -5.01 8.30 2.57
CA MET A 462 -3.83 9.06 3.00
C MET A 462 -2.81 8.16 3.70
N LEU A 463 -3.25 7.21 4.53
CA LEU A 463 -2.38 6.20 5.13
C LEU A 463 -1.81 5.26 4.07
N ALA A 464 -2.62 4.81 3.11
CA ALA A 464 -2.17 3.99 2.00
C ALA A 464 -1.10 4.71 1.16
N ALA A 465 -1.29 6.00 0.85
CA ALA A 465 -0.32 6.83 0.14
C ALA A 465 0.99 7.01 0.90
N TYR A 466 0.91 7.21 2.21
CA TYR A 466 2.08 7.21 3.09
C TYR A 466 2.84 5.87 3.01
N GLU A 467 2.12 4.74 3.12
CA GLU A 467 2.73 3.40 3.00
C GLU A 467 3.29 3.13 1.61
N SER A 468 2.75 3.75 0.55
CA SER A 468 3.27 3.55 -0.79
C SER A 468 4.73 3.99 -0.90
N ALA A 469 5.07 5.14 -0.30
CA ALA A 469 6.45 5.61 -0.25
C ALA A 469 7.37 4.64 0.52
N TRP A 470 6.90 4.12 1.65
CA TRP A 470 7.65 3.17 2.47
C TRP A 470 7.93 1.85 1.74
N ILE A 471 6.92 1.22 1.15
CA ILE A 471 7.09 -0.06 0.47
C ILE A 471 8.01 0.06 -0.74
N LEU A 472 7.84 1.10 -1.56
CA LEU A 472 8.72 1.31 -2.72
C LEU A 472 10.14 1.64 -2.26
N GLY A 473 10.29 2.50 -1.25
CA GLY A 473 11.58 2.83 -0.66
C GLY A 473 12.31 1.60 -0.11
N LEU A 474 11.62 0.76 0.66
CA LEU A 474 12.16 -0.50 1.20
C LEU A 474 12.53 -1.47 0.08
N ALA A 475 11.77 -1.55 -1.01
CA ALA A 475 12.09 -2.42 -2.15
C ALA A 475 13.38 -1.97 -2.85
N ILE A 476 13.54 -0.65 -3.04
CA ILE A 476 14.78 -0.05 -3.57
C ILE A 476 15.95 -0.29 -2.62
N GLN A 477 15.76 -0.10 -1.32
CA GLN A 477 16.80 -0.32 -0.30
C GLN A 477 17.22 -1.78 -0.19
N HIS A 478 16.28 -2.72 -0.28
CA HIS A 478 16.51 -4.15 -0.19
C HIS A 478 17.24 -4.69 -1.43
N SER A 479 16.75 -4.34 -2.62
CA SER A 479 17.30 -4.80 -3.90
C SER A 479 18.52 -4.01 -4.37
N GLN A 480 18.70 -2.79 -3.84
CA GLN A 480 19.73 -1.81 -4.21
C GLN A 480 19.80 -1.62 -5.73
N SER A 481 18.62 -1.54 -6.33
CA SER A 481 18.41 -1.54 -7.77
C SER A 481 17.23 -0.64 -8.14
N MET A 482 17.30 -0.07 -9.35
CA MET A 482 16.17 0.57 -10.03
C MET A 482 15.69 -0.26 -11.23
N ASP A 483 16.26 -1.45 -11.42
CA ASP A 483 15.81 -2.38 -12.45
C ASP A 483 14.36 -2.81 -12.19
N PRO A 484 13.44 -2.61 -13.14
CA PRO A 484 12.02 -2.93 -12.96
C PRO A 484 11.75 -4.36 -12.51
N GLU A 485 12.42 -5.35 -13.10
CA GLU A 485 12.20 -6.75 -12.76
C GLU A 485 12.64 -7.04 -11.32
N ARG A 486 13.77 -6.48 -10.89
CA ARG A 486 14.21 -6.56 -9.49
C ARG A 486 13.24 -5.90 -8.52
N LEU A 487 12.65 -4.77 -8.89
CA LEU A 487 11.67 -4.09 -8.04
C LEU A 487 10.36 -4.87 -7.96
N LYS A 488 9.87 -5.44 -9.07
CA LYS A 488 8.68 -6.31 -9.07
C LYS A 488 8.82 -7.52 -8.16
N GLU A 489 10.03 -8.07 -8.04
CA GLU A 489 10.32 -9.16 -7.10
C GLU A 489 10.48 -8.66 -5.65
N ALA A 490 11.13 -7.51 -5.45
CA ALA A 490 11.42 -6.97 -4.13
C ALA A 490 10.20 -6.40 -3.42
N ILE A 491 9.28 -5.73 -4.13
CA ILE A 491 8.07 -5.11 -3.56
C ILE A 491 7.25 -6.11 -2.73
N PRO A 492 6.76 -7.24 -3.28
CA PRO A 492 5.99 -8.19 -2.49
C PRO A 492 6.82 -8.79 -1.34
N TYR A 493 8.13 -9.00 -1.55
CA TYR A 493 9.04 -9.56 -0.54
C TYR A 493 9.20 -8.64 0.68
N VAL A 494 9.37 -7.34 0.48
CA VAL A 494 9.49 -6.38 1.58
C VAL A 494 8.13 -6.10 2.21
N ALA A 495 7.07 -6.01 1.40
CA ALA A 495 5.72 -5.72 1.87
C ALA A 495 5.20 -6.78 2.84
N GLN A 496 5.41 -8.07 2.55
CA GLN A 496 5.04 -9.15 3.48
C GLN A 496 5.81 -9.15 4.83
N ARG A 497 6.92 -8.41 4.91
CA ARG A 497 7.76 -8.27 6.11
C ARG A 497 7.60 -6.90 6.79
N HIS A 498 6.89 -5.98 6.14
CA HIS A 498 6.61 -4.66 6.65
C HIS A 498 5.28 -4.65 7.42
N PHE A 499 5.30 -4.01 8.57
CA PHE A 499 4.12 -3.81 9.39
C PHE A 499 3.91 -2.30 9.51
N GLY A 500 3.14 -1.75 8.56
CA GLY A 500 2.86 -0.32 8.41
C GLY A 500 1.64 0.12 9.20
N THR A 501 1.18 1.35 8.99
CA THR A 501 0.01 1.97 9.63
C THR A 501 -1.30 1.19 9.44
N LEU A 502 -1.43 0.48 8.32
CA LEU A 502 -2.57 -0.38 7.98
C LEU A 502 -2.41 -1.83 8.50
N GLY A 503 -1.38 -2.10 9.29
CA GLY A 503 -1.05 -3.44 9.80
C GLY A 503 -0.06 -4.18 8.89
N PRO A 504 -0.17 -5.52 8.77
CA PRO A 504 0.64 -6.28 7.82
C PRO A 504 0.38 -5.81 6.38
N MET A 505 1.42 -5.37 5.67
CA MET A 505 1.32 -4.86 4.30
C MET A 505 1.40 -5.98 3.26
N VAL A 506 0.78 -7.13 3.54
CA VAL A 506 0.85 -8.31 2.66
C VAL A 506 0.07 -8.03 1.37
N LEU A 507 0.73 -8.19 0.22
CA LEU A 507 0.09 -8.10 -1.08
C LEU A 507 -0.43 -9.48 -1.54
N ASP A 508 -1.55 -9.50 -2.25
CA ASP A 508 -2.04 -10.70 -2.92
C ASP A 508 -1.26 -10.99 -4.23
N SER A 509 -1.67 -12.03 -4.96
CA SER A 509 -0.97 -12.44 -6.18
C SER A 509 -1.02 -11.40 -7.31
N ASN A 510 -1.92 -10.42 -7.22
CA ASN A 510 -2.11 -9.36 -8.20
C ASN A 510 -1.50 -8.03 -7.73
N GLY A 511 -0.75 -8.05 -6.61
CA GLY A 511 -0.06 -6.87 -6.11
C GLY A 511 -0.92 -5.94 -5.25
N ASP A 512 -2.11 -6.36 -4.82
CA ASP A 512 -3.01 -5.55 -4.00
C ASP A 512 -2.89 -5.86 -2.52
N LEU A 513 -3.06 -4.85 -1.66
CA LEU A 513 -3.11 -5.08 -0.22
C LEU A 513 -4.20 -6.10 0.11
N SER A 514 -3.81 -7.18 0.79
CA SER A 514 -4.71 -8.15 1.36
C SER A 514 -4.88 -7.85 2.85
N PRO A 515 -5.86 -7.01 3.23
CA PRO A 515 -6.00 -6.57 4.60
C PRO A 515 -6.38 -7.74 5.50
N SER A 516 -5.76 -7.79 6.68
CA SER A 516 -6.08 -8.79 7.72
C SER A 516 -7.46 -8.56 8.36
N SER A 517 -7.98 -7.34 8.25
CA SER A 517 -9.28 -6.97 8.78
C SER A 517 -9.86 -5.74 8.09
N ILE A 518 -11.19 -5.73 8.00
CA ILE A 518 -11.97 -4.63 7.45
C ILE A 518 -13.01 -4.22 8.49
N GLU A 519 -12.98 -2.96 8.91
CA GLU A 519 -13.97 -2.36 9.79
C GLU A 519 -15.30 -2.14 9.08
N VAL A 520 -16.39 -2.36 9.79
CA VAL A 520 -17.75 -2.03 9.36
C VAL A 520 -18.23 -0.82 10.15
N TRP A 521 -18.41 0.29 9.46
CA TRP A 521 -18.88 1.54 10.03
C TRP A 521 -20.33 1.79 9.62
N SER A 522 -21.17 2.19 10.58
CA SER A 522 -22.56 2.55 10.31
C SER A 522 -22.97 3.79 11.09
N VAL A 523 -23.85 4.60 10.52
CA VAL A 523 -24.36 5.79 11.20
C VAL A 523 -25.55 5.44 12.08
N HIS A 524 -25.42 5.70 13.39
CA HIS A 524 -26.47 5.52 14.39
C HIS A 524 -26.49 6.71 15.34
N ASP A 525 -27.68 7.13 15.76
CA ASP A 525 -27.89 8.26 16.66
C ASP A 525 -27.15 9.55 16.20
N GLY A 526 -27.06 9.74 14.88
CA GLY A 526 -26.38 10.88 14.27
C GLY A 526 -24.85 10.82 14.25
N GLU A 527 -24.23 9.70 14.60
CA GLU A 527 -22.77 9.53 14.68
C GLU A 527 -22.30 8.28 13.93
N TRP A 528 -21.06 8.29 13.42
CA TRP A 528 -20.42 7.09 12.90
C TRP A 528 -20.03 6.16 14.04
N ALA A 529 -20.48 4.91 13.98
CA ALA A 529 -20.16 3.88 14.95
C ALA A 529 -19.50 2.67 14.28
N LEU A 530 -18.44 2.15 14.90
CA LEU A 530 -17.87 0.86 14.54
C LEU A 530 -18.84 -0.24 15.01
N VAL A 531 -19.46 -0.94 14.05
CA VAL A 531 -20.49 -1.96 14.34
C VAL A 531 -20.00 -3.38 14.12
N GLY A 532 -18.81 -3.56 13.55
CA GLY A 532 -18.18 -4.87 13.38
C GLY A 532 -16.81 -4.79 12.75
N VAL A 533 -16.12 -5.92 12.72
CA VAL A 533 -14.86 -6.13 12.00
C VAL A 533 -14.97 -7.46 11.27
N MET A 534 -14.67 -7.45 9.98
CA MET A 534 -14.59 -8.63 9.12
C MET A 534 -13.14 -9.11 9.07
N ARG A 535 -12.92 -10.42 9.21
CA ARG A 535 -11.60 -11.08 9.18
C ARG A 535 -11.64 -12.31 8.29
#